data_AF-A0A7X3MSY0-F1
#
_entry.id   AF-A0A7X3MSY0-F1
#
_cell.length_a   1.000
_cell.length_b   1.000
_cell.length_c   1.000
_cell.angle_alpha   90.00
_cell.angle_beta   90.00
_cell.angle_gamma   90.00
#
_symmetry.space_group_name_H-M   'P 1'
#
loop_
_entity.id
_entity.type
_entity.pdbx_description
1 polymer ?
#
loop_
_entity_poly.entity_id
_entity_poly.type
_entity_poly.pdbx_seq_one_letter_code
_entity_poly.pdbx_strand_id
1 'polypeptide(L)' 'MATYVVAIRREARSDTMTAEEWVCQVSGVVVKAAGNPSQLVIEASPQAASELERRFGDKLIVEAESRHKRLL' A
#
# COMPACT_ATOMS: atom_id res chain seq x y z
N MET A 1 -7.65 7.08 -11.08
CA MET A 1 -7.30 6.05 -10.08
C MET A 1 -6.10 5.30 -10.62
N ALA A 2 -5.16 4.93 -9.75
CA ALA A 2 -3.96 4.18 -10.10
C ALA A 2 -3.79 3.01 -9.14
N THR A 3 -3.11 1.96 -9.61
CA THR A 3 -2.78 0.80 -8.78
C THR A 3 -1.48 1.07 -8.04
N TYR A 4 -1.46 0.76 -6.75
CA TYR A 4 -0.28 0.86 -5.89
C TYR A 4 -0.05 -0.46 -5.17
N VAL A 5 1.21 -0.76 -4.94
CA VAL A 5 1.65 -1.83 -4.05
C VAL A 5 2.00 -1.18 -2.71
N VAL A 6 1.41 -1.69 -1.63
CA VAL A 6 1.70 -1.24 -0.28
C VAL A 6 2.34 -2.39 0.48
N ALA A 7 3.48 -2.13 1.11
CA ALA A 7 4.20 -3.11 1.91
C ALA A 7 4.57 -2.58 3.29
N ILE A 8 4.55 -3.44 4.32
CA ILE A 8 5.04 -3.09 5.66
C ILE A 8 6.56 -3.08 5.65
N ARG A 9 7.14 -1.96 6.07
CA ARG A 9 8.56 -1.80 6.32
C ARG A 9 9.05 -2.82 7.34
N ARG A 10 10.28 -3.29 7.18
CA ARG A 10 10.83 -4.36 8.03
C ARG A 10 10.83 -3.97 9.50
N GLU A 11 11.07 -2.70 9.80
CA GLU A 11 11.12 -2.15 11.16
C GLU A 11 9.74 -2.15 11.83
N ALA A 12 8.66 -2.03 11.04
CA ALA A 12 7.28 -2.02 11.51
C ALA A 12 6.60 -3.39 11.48
N ARG A 13 7.31 -4.48 11.11
CA ARG A 13 6.72 -5.83 11.05
C ARG A 13 6.32 -6.42 12.40
N SER A 14 6.83 -5.86 13.50
CA SER A 14 6.45 -6.24 14.85
C SER A 14 5.16 -5.57 15.32
N ASP A 15 4.63 -4.61 14.56
CA ASP A 15 3.34 -4.00 14.86
C ASP A 15 2.23 -5.05 14.69
N THR A 16 1.22 -4.98 15.57
CA THR A 16 0.09 -5.90 15.56
C THR A 16 -0.85 -5.67 14.37
N MET A 17 -0.73 -4.51 13.70
CA MET A 17 -1.57 -4.13 12.57
C MET A 17 -1.01 -4.61 11.22
N THR A 18 -1.90 -5.19 10.43
CA THR A 18 -1.69 -5.59 9.04
C THR A 18 -1.69 -4.38 8.10
N ALA A 19 -1.10 -4.57 6.91
CA ALA A 19 -1.05 -3.51 5.91
C ALA A 19 -2.45 -3.06 5.45
N GLU A 20 -3.42 -3.98 5.44
CA GLU A 20 -4.83 -3.70 5.14
C GLU A 20 -5.48 -2.74 6.16
N GLU A 21 -5.27 -2.99 7.45
CA GLU A 21 -5.81 -2.15 8.52
C GLU A 21 -5.26 -0.72 8.48
N TRP A 22 -4.02 -0.53 8.03
CA TRP A 22 -3.48 0.80 7.82
C TRP A 22 -4.11 1.50 6.61
N VAL A 23 -4.22 0.82 5.47
CA VAL A 23 -4.73 1.46 4.25
C VAL A 23 -6.22 1.80 4.33
N CYS A 24 -7.02 1.00 5.04
CA CYS A 24 -8.44 1.23 5.24
C CYS A 24 -8.74 2.48 6.09
N GLN A 25 -7.74 3.05 6.77
CA GLN A 25 -7.87 4.32 7.50
C GLN A 25 -7.82 5.56 6.59
N VAL A 26 -7.51 5.40 5.30
CA VAL A 26 -7.50 6.49 4.33
C VAL A 26 -8.66 6.30 3.35
N SER A 27 -9.51 7.32 3.25
CA SER A 27 -10.64 7.31 2.32
C SER A 27 -10.17 7.34 0.86
N GLY A 28 -10.90 6.63 -0.01
CA GLY A 28 -10.58 6.57 -1.44
C GLY A 28 -9.52 5.54 -1.80
N VAL A 29 -9.21 4.62 -0.89
CA VAL A 29 -8.39 3.43 -1.12
C VAL A 29 -9.29 2.20 -1.25
N VAL A 30 -9.03 1.36 -2.25
CA VAL A 30 -9.73 0.10 -2.48
C VAL A 30 -8.70 -1.03 -2.54
N VAL A 31 -8.80 -2.01 -1.65
CA VAL A 31 -7.93 -3.19 -1.67
C VAL A 31 -8.32 -4.09 -2.84
N LYS A 32 -7.35 -4.43 -3.69
CA LYS A 32 -7.54 -5.30 -4.87
C LYS A 32 -7.08 -6.73 -4.63
N ALA A 33 -5.97 -6.88 -3.92
CA ALA A 33 -5.43 -8.17 -3.57
C ALA A 33 -4.64 -8.09 -2.27
N ALA A 34 -4.93 -9.00 -1.34
CA ALA A 34 -4.17 -9.21 -0.11
C ALA A 34 -3.47 -10.57 -0.22
N GLY A 35 -2.34 -10.61 -0.93
CA GLY A 35 -1.58 -11.86 -1.13
C GLY A 35 -0.73 -12.26 0.08
N ASN A 36 -0.35 -11.28 0.91
CA ASN A 36 0.50 -11.47 2.09
C ASN A 36 0.09 -10.42 3.16
N PRO A 37 0.03 -10.75 4.47
CA PRO A 37 -0.25 -9.75 5.52
C PRO A 37 0.73 -8.57 5.54
N SER A 38 1.94 -8.76 4.99
CA SER A 38 2.97 -7.71 4.86
C SER A 38 2.91 -6.94 3.53
N GLN A 39 2.10 -7.35 2.55
CA GLN A 39 2.02 -6.70 1.25
C GLN A 39 0.63 -6.83 0.62
N LEU A 40 0.07 -5.71 0.18
CA LEU A 40 -1.19 -5.66 -0.54
C LEU A 40 -1.10 -4.81 -1.81
N VAL A 41 -2.04 -5.04 -2.71
CA VAL A 41 -2.27 -4.22 -3.89
C VAL A 41 -3.54 -3.43 -3.67
N ILE A 42 -3.47 -2.12 -3.87
CA ILE A 42 -4.60 -1.19 -3.75
C ILE A 42 -4.84 -0.45 -5.05
N GLU A 43 -6.05 0.04 -5.23
CA GLU A 43 -6.38 1.12 -6.15
C GLU A 43 -6.68 2.38 -5.34
N ALA A 44 -6.04 3.49 -5.68
CA ALA A 44 -6.21 4.76 -4.98
C ALA A 44 -6.08 5.96 -5.92
N SER A 45 -6.54 7.12 -5.47
CA SER A 45 -6.17 8.39 -6.12
C SER A 45 -4.73 8.78 -5.72
N PRO A 46 -4.03 9.60 -6.53
CA PRO A 46 -2.74 10.15 -6.13
C PRO A 46 -2.80 10.87 -4.78
N GLN A 47 -3.92 11.55 -4.49
CA GLN A 47 -4.15 12.23 -3.21
C GLN A 47 -4.22 11.24 -2.03
N ALA A 48 -4.94 10.12 -2.19
CA ALA A 48 -5.02 9.08 -1.18
C ALA A 48 -3.67 8.36 -0.99
N ALA A 49 -2.91 8.14 -2.07
CA ALA A 49 -1.56 7.59 -1.98
C ALA A 49 -0.60 8.52 -1.22
N SER A 50 -0.60 9.82 -1.54
CA SER A 50 0.19 10.81 -0.79
C SER A 50 -0.24 10.92 0.68
N GLU A 51 -1.52 10.75 0.99
CA GLU A 51 -2.01 10.73 2.37
C GLU A 51 -1.53 9.49 3.14
N LEU A 52 -1.47 8.32 2.50
CA LEU A 52 -0.89 7.11 3.06
C LEU A 52 0.60 7.30 3.37
N GLU A 53 1.36 7.85 2.42
CA GLU A 53 2.79 8.15 2.61
C GLU A 53 3.01 9.17 3.74
N ARG A 54 2.17 10.21 3.81
CA ARG A 54 2.25 11.24 4.85
C ARG A 54 1.96 10.71 6.24
N ARG A 55 0.95 9.85 6.39
CA ARG A 55 0.51 9.33 7.70
C ARG A 55 1.31 8.13 8.18
N PHE A 56 1.75 7.29 7.26
CA PHE A 56 2.30 5.97 7.58
C PHE A 56 3.61 5.70 6.85
N GLY A 57 4.28 6.70 6.27
CA GLY A 57 5.53 6.50 5.51
C GLY A 57 6.69 5.95 6.33
N ASP A 58 6.61 6.00 7.67
CA ASP A 58 7.52 5.37 8.62
C ASP A 58 7.27 3.86 8.78
N LYS A 59 6.08 3.37 8.40
CA LYS A 59 5.64 1.97 8.55
C LYS A 59 5.34 1.28 7.23
N LEU A 60 4.90 2.03 6.23
CA LEU A 60 4.50 1.55 4.93
C LEU A 60 5.44 2.07 3.86
N ILE A 61 5.61 1.25 2.83
CA ILE A 61 6.16 1.62 1.54
C ILE A 61 4.99 1.61 0.57
N VAL A 62 4.74 2.73 -0.11
CA VAL A 62 3.70 2.86 -1.13
C VAL A 62 4.42 3.07 -2.45
N GLU A 63 4.27 2.15 -3.39
CA GLU A 63 4.85 2.27 -4.72
C GLU A 63 3.76 2.15 -5.77
N ALA A 64 3.79 3.01 -6.78
CA ALA A 64 2.91 2.83 -7.93
C ALA A 64 3.22 1.48 -8.57
N GLU A 65 2.19 0.68 -8.85
CA GLU A 65 2.35 -0.58 -9.57
C GLU A 65 2.80 -0.26 -10.99
N SER A 66 4.12 -0.21 -11.17
CA SER A 66 4.73 -0.16 -12.47
C SER A 66 4.49 -1.53 -13.06
N ARG A 67 3.44 -1.69 -13.88
CA ARG A 67 3.29 -2.84 -14.76
C ARG A 67 4.57 -2.92 -15.59
N HIS A 68 5.57 -3.64 -15.08
CA HIS A 68 6.58 -4.25 -15.91
C HIS A 68 5.79 -5.25 -16.75
N LYS A 69 5.27 -4.77 -17.90
CA LYS A 69 5.16 -5.62 -19.07
C LYS A 69 6.57 -6.15 -19.24
N ARG A 70 6.80 -7.36 -18.73
CA ARG A 70 7.97 -8.17 -19.01
C ARG A 70 8.01 -8.20 -20.53
N LEU A 71 8.83 -7.34 -21.13
CA LEU A 71 9.25 -7.46 -22.51
C LEU A 71 10.10 -8.72 -22.50
N LEU A 72 9.43 -9.84 -22.76
CA LEU A 72 10.06 -11.08 -23.22
C LEU A 72 10.54 -10.86 -24.64
#